data_AF-A0A943QLU0-F1
#
_entry.id   AF-A0A943QLU0-F1
#
_cell.length_a   1.000
_cell.length_b   1.000
_cell.length_c   1.000
_cell.angle_alpha   90.00
_cell.angle_beta   90.00
_cell.angle_gamma   90.00
#
_symmetry.space_group_name_H-M   'P 1'
#
loop_
_entity.id
_entity.type
_entity.pdbx_description
1 polymer ?
#
loop_
_entity_poly.entity_id
_entity_poly.type
_entity_poly.pdbx_seq_one_letter_code
_entity_poly.pdbx_strand_id
1 'polypeptide(L)'
;NDLKQGIYTIPLIYAYRNNKDAFDNILSKDNYTEEEIREIIGLVKENKGIEMAKELAEKYMKKCFKGIERLPENPYKDVLREISNWLLLRTY
;
A
#
# COMPACT_ATOMS: atom_id res chain seq x y z
N ASN A 1 -2.65 -0.68 13.33
CA ASN A 1 -3.72 0.18 13.86
C ASN A 1 -4.96 0.14 12.99
N ASP A 2 -4.85 0.32 11.67
CA ASP A 2 -6.00 0.27 10.74
C ASP A 2 -6.88 -0.99 10.89
N LEU A 3 -6.27 -2.18 10.88
CA LEU A 3 -6.98 -3.45 11.09
C LEU A 3 -7.71 -3.56 12.44
N LYS A 4 -7.13 -2.99 13.51
CA LYS A 4 -7.77 -2.94 14.84
C LYS A 4 -9.00 -2.03 14.85
N GLN A 5 -9.06 -1.10 13.91
CA GLN A 5 -10.17 -0.16 13.74
C GLN A 5 -11.15 -0.61 12.64
N GLY A 6 -10.99 -1.83 12.11
CA GLY A 6 -11.82 -2.35 11.02
C GLY A 6 -11.54 -1.69 9.65
N ILE A 7 -10.45 -0.95 9.51
CA ILE A 7 -10.10 -0.27 8.25
C ILE A 7 -9.26 -1.22 7.40
N TYR A 8 -9.86 -1.66 6.29
CA TYR A 8 -9.18 -2.49 5.30
C TYR A 8 -8.41 -1.65 4.30
N THR A 9 -7.08 -1.76 4.33
CA THR A 9 -6.18 -1.02 3.46
C THR A 9 -5.76 -1.85 2.25
N ILE A 10 -5.08 -1.21 1.30
CA ILE A 10 -4.68 -1.80 0.01
C ILE A 10 -3.98 -3.16 0.12
N PRO A 11 -3.02 -3.39 1.04
CA PRO A 11 -2.39 -4.72 1.15
C PRO A 11 -3.41 -5.84 1.40
N LEU A 12 -4.38 -5.61 2.29
CA LEU A 12 -5.42 -6.59 2.59
C LEU A 12 -6.38 -6.80 1.41
N ILE A 13 -6.83 -5.71 0.79
CA ILE A 13 -7.73 -5.78 -0.38
C ILE A 13 -7.09 -6.60 -1.50
N TYR A 14 -5.79 -6.42 -1.72
CA TYR A 14 -5.05 -7.16 -2.74
C TYR A 14 -4.86 -8.64 -2.40
N ALA A 15 -4.51 -8.95 -1.15
CA ALA A 15 -4.40 -10.32 -0.69
C ALA A 15 -5.74 -11.06 -0.78
N TYR A 16 -6.84 -10.41 -0.34
CA TYR A 16 -8.20 -10.93 -0.43
C TYR A 16 -8.60 -11.25 -1.87
N ARG A 17 -8.29 -10.36 -2.81
CA ARG A 17 -8.58 -10.57 -4.23
C ARG A 17 -7.86 -11.79 -4.82
N ASN A 18 -6.67 -12.11 -4.31
CA ASN A 18 -5.89 -13.26 -4.79
C ASN A 18 -6.40 -14.60 -4.25
N ASN A 19 -6.98 -14.61 -3.05
CA ASN A 19 -7.48 -15.83 -2.43
C ASN A 19 -8.60 -15.50 -1.45
N LYS A 20 -9.81 -15.32 -1.97
CA LYS A 20 -10.97 -14.90 -1.19
C LYS A 20 -11.30 -15.87 -0.05
N ASP A 21 -11.31 -17.17 -0.35
CA ASP A 21 -11.74 -18.22 0.57
C ASP A 21 -10.87 -18.30 1.83
N ALA A 22 -9.57 -17.94 1.73
CA ALA A 22 -8.67 -17.89 2.88
C ALA A 22 -9.05 -16.82 3.92
N PHE A 23 -9.83 -15.82 3.53
CA PHE A 23 -10.18 -14.68 4.39
C PHE A 23 -11.66 -14.63 4.79
N ASP A 24 -12.55 -15.32 4.07
CA ASP A 24 -14.01 -15.21 4.27
C ASP A 24 -14.45 -15.56 5.71
N ASN A 25 -13.76 -16.50 6.37
CA ASN A 25 -14.06 -16.89 7.76
C ASN A 25 -13.52 -15.90 8.81
N ILE A 26 -12.47 -15.15 8.49
CA ILE A 26 -11.82 -14.27 9.45
C ILE A 26 -12.34 -12.84 9.32
N LEU A 27 -12.57 -12.32 8.11
CA LEU A 27 -12.96 -10.93 7.88
C LEU A 27 -14.44 -10.60 8.17
N SER A 28 -15.26 -11.56 8.59
CA SER A 28 -16.68 -11.34 8.88
C SER A 28 -16.96 -10.74 10.27
N LYS A 29 -15.92 -10.26 10.97
CA LYS A 29 -15.97 -9.81 12.38
C LYS A 29 -15.80 -8.31 12.50
N ASP A 30 -16.55 -7.71 13.43
CA ASP A 30 -16.46 -6.27 13.74
C ASP A 30 -15.24 -5.91 14.62
N ASN A 31 -14.72 -6.88 15.38
CA ASN A 31 -13.55 -6.71 16.24
C ASN A 31 -12.64 -7.94 16.13
N TYR A 32 -11.33 -7.70 16.24
CA TYR A 32 -10.30 -8.74 16.15
C TYR A 32 -9.45 -8.80 17.41
N THR A 33 -9.13 -10.00 17.87
CA THR A 33 -8.11 -10.23 18.88
C THR A 33 -6.71 -10.01 18.31
N GLU A 34 -5.69 -9.89 19.16
CA GLU A 34 -4.30 -9.77 18.69
C GLU A 34 -3.84 -11.02 17.92
N GLU A 35 -4.34 -12.19 18.30
CA GLU A 35 -4.10 -13.46 17.61
C GLU A 35 -4.67 -13.43 16.20
N GLU A 36 -5.93 -13.02 16.03
CA GLU A 36 -6.60 -12.92 14.73
C GLU A 36 -5.95 -11.87 13.84
N ILE A 37 -5.49 -10.76 14.41
CA ILE A 37 -4.74 -9.75 13.65
C ILE A 37 -3.43 -10.32 13.11
N ARG A 38 -2.71 -11.12 13.91
CA ARG A 38 -1.49 -11.79 13.45
C ARG A 38 -1.78 -12.79 12.34
N GLU A 39 -2.89 -13.52 12.44
CA GLU A 39 -3.35 -14.44 11.39
C GLU A 39 -3.67 -13.69 10.09
N ILE A 40 -4.45 -12.61 10.15
CA ILE A 40 -4.77 -11.79 8.97
C ILE A 40 -3.48 -11.24 8.35
N ILE A 41 -2.54 -10.74 9.15
CA ILE A 41 -1.24 -10.25 8.64
C ILE A 41 -0.45 -11.38 7.96
N GLY A 42 -0.51 -12.61 8.49
CA GLY A 42 0.07 -13.80 7.87
C GLY A 42 -0.53 -14.06 6.48
N LEU A 43 -1.86 -14.14 6.41
CA LEU A 43 -2.59 -14.33 5.16
C LEU A 43 -2.29 -13.22 4.14
N VAL A 44 -2.17 -11.97 4.58
CA VAL A 44 -1.81 -10.84 3.69
C VAL A 44 -0.44 -11.05 3.05
N LYS A 45 0.55 -11.53 3.82
CA LYS A 45 1.89 -11.82 3.31
C LYS A 45 1.88 -13.02 2.37
N GLU A 46 1.24 -14.12 2.76
CA GLU A 46 1.14 -15.35 1.97
C GLU A 46 0.49 -15.10 0.60
N ASN A 47 -0.53 -14.23 0.57
CA ASN A 47 -1.28 -13.89 -0.63
C ASN A 47 -0.74 -12.63 -1.35
N LYS A 48 0.52 -12.25 -1.10
CA LYS A 48 1.28 -11.19 -1.81
C LYS A 48 0.67 -9.79 -1.75
N GLY A 49 -0.10 -9.49 -0.70
CA GLY A 49 -0.78 -8.21 -0.56
C GLY A 49 0.20 -7.03 -0.43
N ILE A 50 1.32 -7.24 0.27
CA ILE A 50 2.33 -6.19 0.50
C ILE A 50 3.05 -5.85 -0.80
N GLU A 51 3.45 -6.87 -1.56
CA GLU A 51 4.15 -6.75 -2.83
C GLU A 51 3.27 -5.99 -3.85
N MET A 52 2.00 -6.39 -4.00
CA MET A 52 1.09 -5.70 -4.92
C MET A 52 0.77 -4.27 -4.49
N ALA A 53 0.74 -3.99 -3.19
CA ALA A 53 0.61 -2.62 -2.68
C ALA A 53 1.84 -1.77 -3.05
N LYS A 54 3.05 -2.32 -2.94
CA LYS A 54 4.30 -1.66 -3.37
C LYS A 54 4.32 -1.41 -4.87
N GLU A 55 3.92 -2.39 -5.68
CA GLU A 55 3.81 -2.22 -7.14
C GLU A 55 2.83 -1.09 -7.52
N LEU A 56 1.71 -0.99 -6.80
CA LEU A 56 0.76 0.11 -6.98
C LEU A 56 1.39 1.46 -6.62
N ALA A 57 2.11 1.54 -5.50
CA ALA A 57 2.82 2.75 -5.10
C ALA A 57 3.86 3.16 -6.16
N GLU A 58 4.67 2.22 -6.65
CA GLU A 58 5.65 2.46 -7.71
C GLU A 58 5.01 2.97 -9.01
N LYS A 59 3.85 2.43 -9.37
CA LYS A 59 3.08 2.91 -10.54
C LYS A 59 2.71 4.38 -10.39
N TYR A 60 2.26 4.80 -9.21
CA TYR A 60 1.91 6.21 -8.96
C TYR A 60 3.15 7.10 -8.85
N MET A 61 4.26 6.59 -8.30
CA MET A 61 5.54 7.33 -8.32
C MET A 61 6.03 7.58 -9.74
N LYS A 62 5.99 6.57 -10.61
CA LYS A 62 6.31 6.74 -12.04
C LYS A 62 5.40 7.78 -12.71
N LYS A 63 4.12 7.84 -12.36
CA LYS A 63 3.20 8.88 -12.85
C LYS A 63 3.57 10.26 -12.32
N CYS A 64 3.93 10.38 -11.04
CA CYS A 64 4.37 11.63 -10.42
C CYS A 64 5.58 12.22 -11.15
N PHE A 65 6.67 11.45 -11.30
CA PHE A 65 7.86 11.92 -11.99
C PHE A 65 7.60 12.24 -13.47
N LYS A 66 6.79 11.44 -14.17
CA LYS A 66 6.36 11.79 -15.54
C LYS A 66 5.60 13.12 -15.60
N GLY A 67 4.86 13.47 -14.55
CA GLY A 67 4.18 14.77 -14.43
C GLY A 67 5.17 15.91 -14.23
N ILE A 68 6.12 15.74 -13.30
CA ILE A 68 7.17 16.72 -13.01
C ILE A 68 8.01 17.00 -14.26
N GLU A 69 8.37 15.97 -15.03
CA GLU A 69 9.19 16.14 -16.22
C GLU A 69 8.51 16.95 -17.34
N ARG A 70 7.17 17.06 -17.33
CA ARG A 70 6.42 17.87 -18.30
C ARG A 70 6.33 19.35 -17.93
N LEU A 71 6.76 19.73 -16.74
CA LEU A 71 6.76 21.12 -16.31
C LEU A 71 7.86 21.91 -17.03
N PRO A 72 7.68 23.22 -17.26
CA PRO A 72 8.73 24.08 -17.79
C PRO A 72 10.00 24.02 -16.91
N GLU A 73 11.17 24.13 -17.53
CA GLU A 73 12.45 24.19 -16.80
C GLU A 73 12.52 25.47 -15.96
N ASN A 74 12.53 25.31 -14.64
CA ASN A 74 12.67 26.38 -13.66
C ASN A 74 13.07 25.78 -12.29
N PRO A 75 13.54 26.61 -11.34
CA PRO A 75 13.98 26.11 -10.03
C PRO A 75 12.90 25.35 -9.23
N TYR A 76 11.61 25.64 -9.45
CA TYR A 76 10.53 24.94 -8.75
C TYR A 76 10.31 23.52 -9.25
N LYS A 77 10.61 23.23 -10.53
CA LYS A 77 10.63 21.86 -11.07
C LYS A 77 11.64 21.00 -10.30
N ASP A 78 12.81 21.56 -10.02
CA ASP A 78 13.86 20.86 -9.26
C ASP A 78 13.45 20.60 -7.81
N VAL A 79 12.86 21.59 -7.15
CA VAL A 79 12.34 21.44 -5.78
C VAL A 79 11.28 20.32 -5.71
N LEU A 80 10.33 20.27 -6.66
CA LEU A 80 9.32 19.21 -6.71
C LEU A 80 9.95 17.84 -6.92
N ARG A 81 10.97 17.74 -7.77
CA ARG A 81 11.72 16.51 -8.03
C ARG A 81 12.47 16.04 -6.78
N GLU A 82 13.11 16.94 -6.05
CA GLU A 82 13.83 16.64 -4.81
C GLU A 82 12.89 16.14 -3.71
N ILE A 83 11.79 16.85 -3.44
CA ILE A 83 10.80 16.44 -2.44
C ILE A 83 10.21 15.06 -2.80
N SER A 84 9.91 14.84 -4.08
CA SER A 84 9.36 13.55 -4.54
C SER A 84 10.35 12.40 -4.36
N ASN A 85 11.65 12.63 -4.60
CA ASN A 85 12.71 11.65 -4.34
C ASN A 85 12.87 11.37 -2.84
N TRP A 86 12.79 12.40 -2.00
CA TRP A 86 12.88 12.25 -0.55
C TRP A 86 11.73 11.41 0.02
N LEU A 87 10.50 11.65 -0.45
CA LEU A 87 9.32 10.86 -0.06
C LEU A 87 9.46 9.37 -0.45
N LEU A 88 10.13 9.09 -1.57
CA LEU A 88 10.39 7.73 -2.02
C LEU A 88 11.35 6.98 -1.07
N LEU A 89 12.48 7.61 -0.70
CA LEU A 89 13.47 7.01 0.20
C LEU A 89 12.92 6.69 1.60
N ARG A 90 11.88 7.40 2.05
CA ARG A 90 11.24 7.13 3.34
C ARG A 90 10.47 5.81 3.40
N THR A 91 10.19 5.22 2.25
CA THR A 91 9.35 4.02 2.09
C THR A 91 10.18 2.74 1.88
N TYR A 92 11.49 2.87 1.62
CA TYR A 92 12.43 1.77 1.36
C TYR A 92 13.48 1.65 2.45
#